data_AF-A0A3D3L1Z9-F1
#
_entry.id   AF-A0A3D3L1Z9-F1
#
_cell.length_a   1.000
_cell.length_b   1.000
_cell.length_c   1.000
_cell.angle_alpha   90.00
_cell.angle_beta   90.00
_cell.angle_gamma   90.00
#
_symmetry.space_group_name_H-M   'P 1'
#
loop_
_entity.id
_entity.type
_entity.pdbx_description
1 polymer ?
#
loop_
_entity_poly.entity_id
_entity_poly.type
_entity_poly.pdbx_seq_one_letter_code
_entity_poly.pdbx_strand_id
1 'polypeptide(L)'
;SAVFPAGGIDKGHDMHLIYLIPFALGIMMLLSVSSKLSWFARWGIAYTVGMAAGLRAYGFLNSNVIGQIKGSAMQFVGGDMPFFALIGNSIFNNIVILVGTISGLAYFYFSKEHKGAFGKLTKVGIYFLMISFGASFGFAVMGRISLLIGRFVDLIDYSKAQYNHATLWILVVMIILLGYNAMKDRDKNLPVSKDVA
;
A
#
# COMPACT_ATOMS: atom_id res chain seq x y z
N SER A 1 28.64 0.76 41.54
CA SER A 1 28.57 2.06 42.23
C SER A 1 28.47 3.15 41.18
N ALA A 2 27.30 3.78 41.05
CA ALA A 2 27.06 4.82 40.04
C ALA A 2 27.60 6.17 40.52
N VAL A 3 28.46 6.79 39.71
CA VAL A 3 29.07 8.11 39.92
C VAL A 3 28.14 9.17 39.32
N PHE A 4 26.94 9.35 39.87
CA PHE A 4 26.04 10.44 39.45
C PHE A 4 25.23 11.03 40.62
N PRO A 5 25.06 12.36 40.70
CA PRO A 5 24.35 13.03 41.79
C PRO A 5 22.83 12.77 41.73
N ALA A 6 22.20 12.72 42.91
CA ALA A 6 20.77 12.46 43.09
C ALA A 6 19.93 13.60 42.50
N GLY A 7 19.14 13.30 41.46
CA GLY A 7 18.25 14.25 40.78
C GLY A 7 18.34 14.27 39.24
N GLY A 8 19.25 13.51 38.63
CA GLY A 8 19.26 13.27 37.19
C GLY A 8 18.18 12.28 36.75
N ILE A 9 17.68 12.39 35.52
CA ILE A 9 16.74 11.43 34.91
C ILE A 9 17.25 10.02 35.20
N ASP A 10 16.48 9.26 35.97
CA ASP A 10 16.69 7.84 36.21
C ASP A 10 16.42 7.12 34.87
N LYS A 11 17.37 7.26 33.94
CA LYS A 11 17.40 6.39 32.78
C LYS A 11 17.77 5.06 33.38
N GLY A 12 16.76 4.20 33.55
CA GLY A 12 16.88 2.78 33.90
C GLY A 12 17.82 2.08 32.92
N HIS A 13 19.11 2.37 33.06
CA HIS A 13 20.20 1.79 32.33
C HIS A 13 20.61 0.55 33.10
N ASP A 14 19.67 -0.38 33.19
CA ASP A 14 20.03 -1.76 33.38
C ASP A 14 20.92 -2.12 32.18
N MET A 15 22.17 -2.50 32.46
CA MET A 15 23.09 -2.98 31.43
C MET A 15 22.54 -4.30 30.88
N HIS A 16 21.65 -4.20 29.90
CA HIS A 16 21.15 -5.35 29.17
C HIS A 16 22.26 -5.81 28.22
N LEU A 17 23.03 -6.81 28.68
CA LEU A 17 24.09 -7.47 27.89
C LEU A 17 23.61 -7.98 26.52
N ILE A 18 22.29 -8.10 26.32
CA ILE A 18 21.65 -8.49 25.06
C ILE A 18 22.06 -7.58 23.89
N TYR A 19 22.41 -6.31 24.13
CA TYR A 19 22.83 -5.37 23.09
C TYR A 19 24.22 -5.68 22.50
N LEU A 20 24.99 -6.58 23.13
CA LEU A 20 26.28 -7.02 22.58
C LEU A 20 26.12 -7.84 21.29
N ILE A 21 24.98 -8.52 21.12
CA ILE A 21 24.66 -9.33 19.94
C ILE A 21 24.54 -8.47 18.67
N PRO A 22 23.67 -7.44 18.62
CA PRO A 22 23.59 -6.55 17.44
C PRO A 22 24.87 -5.75 17.23
N PHE A 23 25.62 -5.43 18.30
CA PHE A 23 26.92 -4.78 18.18
C PHE A 23 27.96 -5.67 17.48
N ALA A 24 28.08 -6.93 17.89
CA ALA A 24 28.96 -7.92 17.26
C ALA A 24 28.57 -8.16 15.78
N LEU A 25 27.27 -8.26 15.49
CA LEU A 25 26.77 -8.41 14.11
C LEU A 25 27.04 -7.18 13.25
N GLY A 26 26.95 -5.97 13.82
CA GLY A 26 27.33 -4.73 13.15
C GLY A 26 28.82 -4.69 12.79
N ILE A 27 29.69 -5.11 13.71
CA ILE A 27 31.13 -5.26 13.43
C ILE A 27 31.37 -6.29 12.32
N MET A 28 30.67 -7.44 12.36
CA MET A 28 30.77 -8.45 11.31
C MET A 28 30.37 -7.92 9.92
N MET A 29 29.40 -7.01 9.83
CA MET A 29 29.04 -6.35 8.56
C MET A 29 30.14 -5.40 8.07
N LEU A 30 30.83 -4.67 8.97
CA LEU A 30 31.95 -3.79 8.60
C LEU A 30 33.15 -4.57 8.04
N LEU A 31 33.33 -5.83 8.45
CA LEU A 31 34.36 -6.72 7.91
C LEU A 31 34.14 -7.09 6.43
N SER A 32 33.01 -6.71 5.83
CA SER A 32 32.76 -6.84 4.37
C SER A 32 33.72 -6.03 3.49
N VAL A 33 34.37 -4.99 4.03
CA VAL A 33 35.32 -4.13 3.30
C VAL A 33 36.61 -4.88 2.92
N SER A 34 36.99 -5.92 3.66
CA SER A 34 38.16 -6.74 3.35
C SER A 34 37.77 -7.99 2.55
N SER A 35 38.42 -8.18 1.39
CA SER A 35 38.17 -9.35 0.54
C SER A 35 38.41 -10.69 1.24
N LYS A 36 39.30 -10.73 2.25
CA LYS A 36 39.62 -11.95 3.04
C LYS A 36 38.60 -12.27 4.14
N LEU A 37 37.95 -11.26 4.74
CA LEU A 37 36.98 -11.46 5.84
C LEU A 37 35.52 -11.26 5.42
N SER A 38 35.26 -10.98 4.14
CA SER A 38 33.92 -10.80 3.57
C SER A 38 32.93 -11.93 3.89
N TRP A 39 33.42 -13.15 4.13
CA TRP A 39 32.56 -14.28 4.49
C TRP A 39 31.85 -14.12 5.83
N PHE A 40 32.47 -13.42 6.80
CA PHE A 40 31.88 -13.16 8.12
C PHE A 40 30.69 -12.21 8.03
N ALA A 41 30.67 -11.28 7.07
CA ALA A 41 29.56 -10.36 6.84
C ALA A 41 28.27 -11.07 6.42
N ARG A 42 28.36 -12.29 5.85
CA ARG A 42 27.18 -13.08 5.46
C ARG A 42 26.29 -13.42 6.66
N TRP A 43 26.86 -13.61 7.84
CA TRP A 43 26.09 -13.87 9.07
C TRP A 43 25.31 -12.64 9.54
N GLY A 44 25.90 -11.45 9.47
CA GLY A 44 25.22 -10.19 9.78
C GLY A 44 24.09 -9.89 8.80
N ILE A 45 24.32 -10.13 7.51
CA ILE A 45 23.29 -9.98 6.47
C ILE A 45 22.17 -11.01 6.66
N ALA A 46 22.50 -12.28 6.95
CA ALA A 46 21.49 -13.31 7.21
C ALA A 46 20.60 -12.96 8.41
N TYR A 47 21.19 -12.43 9.49
CA TYR A 47 20.43 -12.00 10.67
C TYR A 47 19.49 -10.83 10.36
N THR A 48 20.00 -9.78 9.71
CA THR A 48 19.20 -8.58 9.38
C THR A 48 18.08 -8.88 8.39
N VAL A 49 18.36 -9.67 7.35
CA VAL A 49 17.36 -10.13 6.38
C VAL A 49 16.35 -11.07 7.05
N GLY A 50 16.81 -12.01 7.89
CA GLY A 50 15.94 -12.92 8.63
C GLY A 50 15.00 -12.20 9.60
N MET A 51 15.51 -11.22 10.35
CA MET A 51 14.70 -10.35 11.19
C MET A 51 13.69 -9.55 10.38
N ALA A 52 14.12 -8.89 9.30
CA ALA A 52 13.21 -8.10 8.46
C ALA A 52 12.11 -8.95 7.83
N ALA A 53 12.45 -10.14 7.32
CA ALA A 53 11.49 -11.08 6.76
C ALA A 53 10.56 -11.65 7.83
N GLY A 54 11.09 -12.03 9.00
CA GLY A 54 10.30 -12.55 10.12
C GLY A 54 9.34 -11.52 10.71
N LEU A 55 9.79 -10.28 10.90
CA LEU A 55 8.96 -9.19 11.41
C LEU A 55 7.84 -8.84 10.41
N ARG A 56 8.15 -8.80 9.11
CA ARG A 56 7.15 -8.62 8.06
C ARG A 56 6.17 -9.79 8.02
N ALA A 57 6.65 -11.03 8.08
CA ALA A 57 5.81 -12.22 8.08
C ALA A 57 4.86 -12.21 9.29
N TYR A 58 5.38 -11.90 10.48
CA TYR A 58 4.56 -11.75 11.69
C TYR A 58 3.53 -10.63 11.54
N GLY A 59 3.94 -9.47 11.01
CA GLY A 59 3.05 -8.34 10.71
C GLY A 59 1.92 -8.74 9.77
N PHE A 60 2.22 -9.42 8.66
CA PHE A 60 1.20 -9.92 7.72
C PHE A 60 0.27 -10.96 8.36
N LEU A 61 0.81 -11.90 9.15
CA LEU A 61 -0.01 -12.90 9.83
C LEU A 61 -0.97 -12.24 10.83
N ASN A 62 -0.48 -11.29 11.63
CA ASN A 62 -1.30 -10.65 12.65
C ASN A 62 -2.32 -9.67 12.03
N SER A 63 -1.88 -8.81 11.11
CA SER A 63 -2.75 -7.78 10.52
C SER A 63 -3.72 -8.36 9.50
N ASN A 64 -3.27 -9.24 8.61
CA ASN A 64 -4.10 -9.73 7.50
C ASN A 64 -4.77 -11.06 7.83
N VAL A 65 -4.03 -12.06 8.31
CA VAL A 65 -4.58 -13.42 8.50
C VAL A 65 -5.46 -13.50 9.74
N ILE A 66 -4.96 -13.07 10.91
CA ILE A 66 -5.76 -13.07 12.15
C ILE A 66 -6.92 -12.08 12.01
N GLY A 67 -6.70 -10.92 11.40
CA GLY A 67 -7.76 -9.97 11.06
C GLY A 67 -8.87 -10.59 10.21
N GLN A 68 -8.51 -11.33 9.16
CA GLN A 68 -9.47 -12.01 8.30
C GLN A 68 -10.19 -13.15 9.02
N ILE A 69 -9.49 -13.96 9.82
CA ILE A 69 -10.12 -15.04 10.61
C ILE A 69 -11.10 -14.48 11.63
N LYS A 70 -10.71 -13.44 12.39
CA LYS A 70 -11.61 -12.78 13.35
C LYS A 70 -12.79 -12.14 12.63
N GLY A 71 -12.55 -11.45 11.52
CA GLY A 71 -13.59 -10.83 10.70
C GLY A 71 -14.61 -11.83 10.18
N SER A 72 -14.17 -13.01 9.72
CA SER A 72 -15.06 -14.05 9.20
C SER A 72 -15.69 -14.93 10.30
N ALA A 73 -15.04 -15.14 11.44
CA ALA A 73 -15.53 -16.04 12.50
C ALA A 73 -16.41 -15.33 13.55
N MET A 74 -16.06 -14.10 13.97
CA MET A 74 -16.81 -13.35 15.00
C MET A 74 -18.19 -12.88 14.52
N GLN A 75 -18.38 -12.90 13.20
CA GLN A 75 -19.61 -12.51 12.52
C GLN A 75 -20.76 -13.52 12.67
N PHE A 76 -20.54 -14.68 13.29
CA PHE A 76 -21.59 -15.68 13.54
C PHE A 76 -22.08 -15.74 14.99
N VAL A 77 -21.45 -14.99 15.91
CA VAL A 77 -21.65 -15.14 17.36
C VAL A 77 -22.43 -13.95 17.98
N GLY A 78 -22.68 -12.88 17.22
CA GLY A 78 -23.54 -11.77 17.66
C GLY A 78 -25.02 -12.09 17.41
N GLY A 79 -25.76 -12.42 18.46
CA GLY A 79 -27.11 -13.00 18.41
C GLY A 79 -28.27 -12.12 17.94
N ASP A 80 -28.03 -11.03 17.20
CA ASP A 80 -29.12 -10.11 16.79
C ASP A 80 -28.90 -9.49 15.38
N MET A 81 -28.38 -10.29 14.45
CA MET A 81 -28.19 -9.87 13.05
C MET A 81 -29.34 -10.32 12.15
N PRO A 82 -29.84 -9.46 11.25
CA PRO A 82 -30.85 -9.85 10.26
C PRO A 82 -30.29 -10.95 9.32
N PHE A 83 -31.16 -11.87 8.91
CA PHE A 83 -30.78 -12.96 8.00
C PHE A 83 -30.21 -12.44 6.68
N PHE A 84 -30.84 -11.40 6.13
CA PHE A 84 -30.42 -10.75 4.89
C PHE A 84 -30.46 -9.22 5.03
N ALA A 85 -29.36 -8.56 4.72
CA ALA A 85 -29.28 -7.12 4.56
C ALA A 85 -28.33 -6.78 3.41
N LEU A 86 -28.77 -5.91 2.51
CA LEU A 86 -27.96 -5.47 1.36
C LEU A 86 -26.80 -4.56 1.80
N ILE A 87 -27.02 -3.78 2.86
CA ILE A 87 -26.06 -2.82 3.42
C ILE A 87 -25.93 -3.14 4.92
N GLY A 88 -24.72 -3.47 5.36
CA GLY A 88 -24.40 -3.81 6.75
C GLY A 88 -24.11 -5.29 7.02
N ASN A 89 -23.93 -5.63 8.30
CA ASN A 89 -23.62 -6.98 8.74
C ASN A 89 -24.89 -7.85 8.72
N SER A 90 -24.85 -8.94 7.97
CA SER A 90 -25.93 -9.94 7.90
C SER A 90 -25.35 -11.34 7.88
N ILE A 91 -26.15 -12.32 8.33
CA ILE A 91 -25.73 -13.73 8.36
C ILE A 91 -25.38 -14.20 6.94
N PHE A 92 -26.17 -13.81 5.94
CA PHE A 92 -25.90 -14.13 4.54
C PHE A 92 -24.56 -13.55 4.05
N ASN A 93 -24.26 -12.27 4.30
CA ASN A 93 -22.99 -11.66 3.89
C ASN A 93 -21.79 -12.39 4.50
N ASN A 94 -21.90 -12.79 5.77
CA ASN A 94 -20.84 -13.49 6.49
C ASN A 94 -20.60 -14.90 5.90
N ILE A 95 -21.67 -15.61 5.53
CA ILE A 95 -21.58 -16.90 4.81
C ILE A 95 -20.93 -16.70 3.44
N VAL A 96 -21.33 -15.67 2.69
CA VAL A 96 -20.77 -15.36 1.36
C VAL A 96 -19.27 -15.07 1.45
N ILE A 97 -18.85 -14.28 2.44
CA ILE A 97 -17.43 -13.98 2.69
C ILE A 97 -16.67 -15.25 3.08
N LEU A 98 -17.22 -16.09 3.96
CA LEU A 98 -16.60 -17.34 4.39
C LEU A 98 -16.42 -18.31 3.21
N VAL A 99 -17.50 -18.56 2.45
CA VAL A 99 -17.48 -19.44 1.29
C VAL A 99 -16.56 -18.89 0.19
N GLY A 100 -16.61 -17.58 -0.08
CA GLY A 100 -15.73 -16.91 -1.03
C GLY A 100 -14.26 -17.04 -0.64
N THR A 101 -13.95 -16.88 0.65
CA THR A 101 -12.58 -17.02 1.17
C THR A 101 -12.08 -18.46 1.03
N ILE A 102 -12.85 -19.46 1.49
CA ILE A 102 -12.47 -20.88 1.40
C ILE A 102 -12.33 -21.33 -0.05
N SER A 103 -13.27 -20.95 -0.94
CA SER A 103 -13.23 -21.32 -2.35
C SER A 103 -12.09 -20.62 -3.11
N GLY A 104 -11.77 -19.37 -2.78
CA GLY A 104 -10.60 -18.65 -3.32
C GLY A 104 -9.27 -19.27 -2.88
N LEU A 105 -9.16 -19.66 -1.60
CA LEU A 105 -8.01 -20.41 -1.09
C LEU A 105 -7.86 -21.77 -1.79
N ALA A 106 -8.97 -22.47 -2.01
CA ALA A 106 -8.99 -23.73 -2.75
C ALA A 106 -8.56 -23.56 -4.22
N TYR A 107 -8.78 -22.38 -4.84
CA TYR A 107 -8.30 -22.07 -6.18
C TYR A 107 -6.78 -21.89 -6.24
N PHE A 108 -6.17 -21.20 -5.27
CA PHE A 108 -4.71 -21.03 -5.22
C PHE A 108 -3.97 -22.23 -4.63
N TYR A 109 -4.69 -23.25 -4.16
CA TYR A 109 -4.09 -24.47 -3.64
C TYR A 109 -3.60 -25.37 -4.78
N PHE A 110 -2.36 -25.10 -5.24
CA PHE A 110 -1.73 -25.81 -6.36
C PHE A 110 -1.39 -27.28 -6.06
N SER A 111 -1.42 -27.72 -4.79
CA SER A 111 -1.00 -29.06 -4.39
C SER A 111 -2.04 -30.16 -4.63
N LYS A 112 -3.24 -29.84 -5.13
CA LYS A 112 -4.28 -30.85 -5.44
C LYS A 112 -4.77 -30.69 -6.87
N GLU A 113 -4.84 -31.80 -7.60
CA GLU A 113 -5.41 -31.79 -8.95
C GLU A 113 -6.86 -31.30 -8.90
N HIS A 114 -7.19 -30.37 -9.80
CA HIS A 114 -8.51 -29.72 -9.88
C HIS A 114 -9.55 -30.63 -10.54
N LYS A 115 -9.76 -31.83 -9.99
CA LYS A 115 -10.70 -32.84 -10.50
C LYS A 115 -11.81 -33.14 -9.48
N GLY A 116 -12.99 -33.51 -9.97
CA GLY A 116 -14.15 -33.91 -9.14
C GLY A 116 -14.78 -32.76 -8.33
N ALA A 117 -15.21 -33.06 -7.09
CA ALA A 117 -15.87 -32.10 -6.20
C ALA A 117 -14.97 -30.89 -5.84
N PHE A 118 -13.65 -31.10 -5.75
CA PHE A 118 -12.68 -30.04 -5.51
C PHE A 118 -12.62 -29.05 -6.68
N GLY A 119 -12.64 -29.54 -7.92
CA GLY A 119 -12.68 -28.68 -9.12
C GLY A 119 -13.95 -27.82 -9.22
N LYS A 120 -15.10 -28.30 -8.71
CA LYS A 120 -16.33 -27.50 -8.64
C LYS A 120 -16.22 -26.37 -7.61
N LEU A 121 -15.67 -26.66 -6.42
CA LEU A 121 -15.40 -25.65 -5.38
C LEU A 121 -14.42 -24.58 -5.89
N THR A 122 -13.37 -25.00 -6.58
CA THR A 122 -12.40 -24.11 -7.20
C THR A 122 -13.02 -23.23 -8.29
N LYS A 123 -13.95 -23.75 -9.11
CA LYS A 123 -14.66 -22.96 -10.12
C LYS A 123 -15.53 -21.85 -9.49
N VAL A 124 -16.17 -22.12 -8.35
CA VAL A 124 -16.87 -21.08 -7.57
C VAL A 124 -15.86 -20.02 -7.10
N GLY A 125 -14.69 -20.44 -6.60
CA GLY A 125 -13.61 -19.54 -6.21
C GLY A 125 -13.15 -18.60 -7.34
N ILE A 126 -13.08 -19.07 -8.59
CA ILE A 126 -12.74 -18.23 -9.75
C ILE A 126 -13.75 -17.07 -9.90
N TYR A 127 -15.05 -17.34 -9.82
CA TYR A 127 -16.06 -16.29 -9.92
C TYR A 127 -15.93 -15.26 -8.79
N PHE A 128 -15.72 -15.73 -7.56
CA PHE A 128 -15.48 -14.84 -6.41
C PHE A 128 -14.23 -13.98 -6.58
N LEU A 129 -13.14 -14.54 -7.10
CA LEU A 129 -11.90 -13.81 -7.38
C LEU A 129 -12.10 -12.76 -8.46
N MET A 130 -12.79 -13.09 -9.55
CA MET A 130 -13.05 -12.14 -10.63
C MET A 130 -13.90 -10.95 -10.16
N ILE A 131 -14.93 -11.20 -9.35
CA ILE A 131 -15.76 -10.15 -8.76
C ILE A 131 -14.93 -9.27 -7.81
N SER A 132 -14.13 -9.89 -6.93
CA SER A 132 -13.31 -9.17 -5.94
C SER A 132 -12.23 -8.32 -6.59
N PHE A 133 -11.55 -8.85 -7.60
CA PHE A 133 -10.56 -8.09 -8.38
C PHE A 133 -11.21 -6.97 -9.20
N GLY A 134 -12.38 -7.22 -9.80
CA GLY A 134 -13.16 -6.20 -10.50
C GLY A 134 -13.57 -5.06 -9.57
N ALA A 135 -14.02 -5.37 -8.36
CA ALA A 135 -14.35 -4.37 -7.34
C ALA A 135 -13.13 -3.55 -6.91
N SER A 136 -11.98 -4.19 -6.69
CA SER A 136 -10.72 -3.50 -6.33
C SER A 136 -10.24 -2.56 -7.43
N PHE A 137 -10.30 -3.00 -8.69
CA PHE A 137 -9.99 -2.14 -9.83
C PHE A 137 -10.95 -0.95 -9.92
N GLY A 138 -12.26 -1.20 -9.77
CA GLY A 138 -13.29 -0.15 -9.73
C GLY A 138 -13.07 0.87 -8.61
N PHE A 139 -12.66 0.42 -7.43
CA PHE A 139 -12.34 1.30 -6.30
C PHE A 139 -11.16 2.22 -6.59
N ALA A 140 -10.10 1.72 -7.21
CA ALA A 140 -8.96 2.54 -7.61
C ALA A 140 -9.35 3.59 -8.67
N VAL A 141 -10.17 3.21 -9.65
CA VAL A 141 -10.70 4.13 -10.66
C VAL A 141 -11.58 5.20 -10.01
N MET A 142 -12.50 4.81 -9.13
CA MET A 142 -13.35 5.72 -8.38
C MET A 142 -12.52 6.67 -7.51
N GLY A 143 -11.47 6.19 -6.86
CA GLY A 143 -10.56 7.03 -6.07
C GLY A 143 -9.90 8.12 -6.90
N ARG A 144 -9.44 7.80 -8.12
CA ARG A 144 -8.87 8.78 -9.04
C ARG A 144 -9.91 9.80 -9.52
N ILE A 145 -11.10 9.33 -9.89
CA ILE A 145 -12.20 10.21 -10.32
C ILE A 145 -12.66 11.12 -9.18
N SER A 146 -12.77 10.58 -7.97
CA SER A 146 -13.15 11.34 -6.76
C SER A 146 -12.15 12.47 -6.46
N LEU A 147 -10.84 12.19 -6.56
CA LEU A 147 -9.81 13.22 -6.43
C LEU A 147 -9.92 14.29 -7.51
N LEU A 148 -10.17 13.91 -8.76
CA LEU A 148 -10.38 14.86 -9.86
C LEU A 148 -11.60 15.75 -9.60
N ILE A 149 -12.72 15.19 -9.17
CA ILE A 149 -13.92 15.94 -8.79
C ILE A 149 -13.59 16.90 -7.65
N GLY A 150 -12.88 16.43 -6.62
CA GLY A 150 -12.43 17.29 -5.52
C GLY A 150 -11.64 18.49 -6.01
N ARG A 151 -10.72 18.29 -6.97
CA ARG A 151 -9.99 19.40 -7.60
C ARG A 151 -10.91 20.34 -8.38
N PHE A 152 -11.86 19.83 -9.16
CA PHE A 152 -12.82 20.70 -9.86
C PHE A 152 -13.67 21.52 -8.89
N VAL A 153 -14.09 20.93 -7.76
CA VAL A 153 -14.81 21.65 -6.70
C VAL A 153 -13.94 22.78 -6.13
N ASP A 154 -12.66 22.53 -5.84
CA ASP A 154 -11.70 23.56 -5.41
C ASP A 154 -11.63 24.71 -6.45
N LEU A 155 -11.48 24.38 -7.73
CA LEU A 155 -11.40 25.39 -8.81
C LEU A 155 -12.67 26.24 -8.89
N ILE A 156 -13.85 25.63 -8.71
CA ILE A 156 -15.14 26.33 -8.70
C ILE A 156 -15.24 27.23 -7.47
N ASP A 157 -14.80 26.77 -6.30
CA ASP A 157 -14.86 27.56 -5.07
C ASP A 157 -14.00 28.83 -5.17
N TYR A 158 -12.75 28.68 -5.64
CA TYR A 158 -11.86 29.82 -5.90
C TYR A 158 -12.30 30.73 -7.06
N SER A 159 -13.31 30.31 -7.83
CA SER A 159 -13.95 31.16 -8.84
C SER A 159 -15.02 32.07 -8.24
N LYS A 160 -15.42 31.91 -6.97
CA LYS A 160 -16.41 32.79 -6.33
C LYS A 160 -15.86 34.20 -6.09
N ALA A 161 -16.76 35.17 -5.97
CA ALA A 161 -16.41 36.58 -5.73
C ALA A 161 -15.62 36.79 -4.43
N GLN A 162 -15.83 35.95 -3.42
CA GLN A 162 -15.08 35.99 -2.15
C GLN A 162 -13.56 35.77 -2.34
N TYR A 163 -13.16 35.05 -3.38
CA TYR A 163 -11.76 34.84 -3.74
C TYR A 163 -11.32 35.66 -4.96
N ASN A 164 -12.07 36.72 -5.28
CA ASN A 164 -11.79 37.63 -6.41
C ASN A 164 -11.68 36.91 -7.77
N HIS A 165 -12.42 35.81 -7.96
CA HIS A 165 -12.37 35.02 -9.20
C HIS A 165 -10.93 34.54 -9.57
N ALA A 166 -10.11 34.16 -8.57
CA ALA A 166 -8.71 33.79 -8.76
C ALA A 166 -8.49 32.72 -9.85
N THR A 167 -9.36 31.71 -9.92
CA THR A 167 -9.30 30.65 -10.93
C THR A 167 -9.37 31.21 -12.37
N LEU A 168 -10.24 32.19 -12.60
CA LEU A 168 -10.44 32.78 -13.93
C LEU A 168 -9.22 33.61 -14.36
N TRP A 169 -8.65 34.40 -13.44
CA TRP A 169 -7.44 35.18 -13.71
C TRP A 169 -6.25 34.30 -14.06
N ILE A 170 -6.02 33.24 -13.28
CA ILE A 170 -4.93 32.29 -13.54
C ILE A 170 -5.12 31.59 -14.89
N LEU A 171 -6.35 31.20 -15.23
CA LEU A 171 -6.66 30.58 -16.51
C LEU A 171 -6.36 31.51 -17.70
N VAL A 172 -6.73 32.80 -17.61
CA VAL A 172 -6.42 33.79 -18.64
C VAL A 172 -4.91 33.96 -18.82
N VAL A 173 -4.17 34.11 -17.72
CA VAL A 173 -2.70 34.23 -17.76
C VAL A 173 -2.06 32.99 -18.39
N MET A 174 -2.55 31.80 -18.07
CA MET A 174 -2.06 30.54 -18.64
C MET A 174 -2.31 30.47 -20.16
N ILE A 175 -3.49 30.88 -20.64
CA ILE A 175 -3.79 30.93 -22.09
C ILE A 175 -2.87 31.91 -22.81
N ILE A 176 -2.62 33.09 -22.23
CA ILE A 176 -1.72 34.10 -22.83
C ILE A 176 -0.30 33.55 -22.91
N LEU A 177 0.22 32.94 -21.84
CA LEU A 177 1.57 32.36 -21.81
C LEU A 177 1.73 31.20 -22.81
N LEU A 178 0.77 30.27 -22.84
CA LEU A 178 0.80 29.15 -23.78
C LEU A 178 0.63 29.62 -25.23
N GLY A 179 -0.25 30.59 -25.47
CA GLY A 179 -0.43 31.20 -26.79
C GLY A 179 0.84 31.92 -27.27
N TYR A 180 1.48 32.68 -26.40
CA TYR A 180 2.76 33.33 -26.70
C TYR A 180 3.85 32.30 -27.00
N ASN A 181 3.97 31.25 -26.19
CA ASN A 181 4.97 30.21 -26.43
C ASN A 181 4.71 29.45 -27.73
N ALA A 182 3.45 29.13 -28.04
CA ALA A 182 3.07 28.46 -29.29
C ALA A 182 3.37 29.33 -30.53
N MET A 183 3.16 30.64 -30.47
CA MET A 183 3.51 31.55 -31.57
C MET A 183 5.03 31.68 -31.73
N LYS A 184 5.77 31.81 -30.62
CA LYS A 184 7.23 31.88 -30.64
C LYS A 184 7.89 30.59 -31.14
N ASP A 185 7.34 29.43 -30.79
CA ASP A 185 7.81 28.14 -31.31
C ASP A 185 7.45 27.95 -32.79
N ARG A 186 6.38 28.58 -33.30
CA ARG A 186 6.10 28.62 -34.75
C ARG A 186 7.15 29.42 -35.52
N ASP A 187 7.56 30.59 -35.03
CA ASP A 187 8.61 31.41 -35.68
C ASP A 187 9.96 30.69 -35.72
N LYS A 188 10.22 29.80 -34.75
CA LYS A 188 11.45 29.01 -34.68
C LYS A 188 11.49 27.81 -35.64
N ASN A 189 10.34 27.39 -36.15
CA ASN A 189 10.19 26.19 -37.02
C ASN A 189 9.91 26.54 -38.49
N LEU A 190 9.99 27.81 -38.88
CA LEU A 190 9.98 28.20 -40.30
C LEU A 190 11.29 27.69 -40.94
N PRO A 191 11.25 26.86 -42.00
CA PRO A 191 12.45 26.56 -42.75
C PRO A 191 12.92 27.88 -43.37
N VAL A 192 14.13 28.29 -43.00
CA VAL A 192 14.87 29.35 -43.69
C VAL A 192 15.08 28.85 -45.12
N SER A 193 14.13 29.16 -46.01
CA SER A 193 14.33 29.04 -47.45
C SER A 193 15.40 30.04 -47.79
N LYS A 194 16.62 29.52 -47.88
CA LYS A 194 17.83 30.22 -48.29
C LYS A 194 17.56 31.06 -49.54
N ASP A 195 18.14 32.25 -49.51
CA ASP A 195 18.46 33.06 -50.67
C ASP A 195 19.04 32.19 -51.78
N VAL A 196 18.33 32.09 -52.91
CA VAL A 196 18.92 31.87 -54.23
C VAL A 196 18.06 32.60 -55.27
N ALA A 197 18.40 33.87 -55.52
CA ALA A 197 18.48 34.49 -56.84
C ALA A 197 19.05 35.91 -56.69
#